data_AF-A0A0F8WQJ9-F1
#
_entry.id   AF-A0A0F8WQJ9-F1
#
_cell.length_a   1.000
_cell.length_b   1.000
_cell.length_c   1.000
_cell.angle_alpha   90.00
_cell.angle_beta   90.00
_cell.angle_gamma   90.00
#
_symmetry.space_group_name_H-M   'P 1'
#
loop_
_entity.id
_entity.type
_entity.pdbx_description
1 polymer ?
#
loop_
_entity_poly.entity_id
_entity_poly.type
_entity_poly.pdbx_seq_one_letter_code
_entity_poly.pdbx_strand_id
1 'polypeptide(L)'
;TFSNIEQLSINFIRYTMRPWYVRWEQVINKKLLGPTERKELFAEFNMEGLLRGVSADRASFYNTMFQIGSFSPNDIRDMENENPIPGGDTYYVPLNMVPVGQPIQEPEPTFDGVREVRQRKQTGRFRMRESFVPMFRDAALRLIRGERRTVMAEARKQFKQRGRVEFEDFLDKYYGDGGAGQEFIRKTMAPAITSLMETIAIESFGEIGQEPSLDAKANKFIDDYINSFVFRYSQSSRNQLNFVVNETDVPQEDVIDSLDVRFDEWEERRPRKVSTRETVQGSNAMAKFVFVSGGFGLVWVASGSEPCPYCLEMDGRTVGRSGGEFVAQGEGVNGEGETKQ
;
A
#
# COMPACT_ATOMS: atom_id res chain seq x y z
N THR A 1 -13.47 25.08 21.87
CA THR A 1 -14.91 24.85 21.62
C THR A 1 -15.25 24.89 20.12
N PHE A 2 -14.41 24.31 19.26
CA PHE A 2 -14.62 24.29 17.79
C PHE A 2 -15.20 22.98 17.24
N SER A 3 -15.14 21.88 18.01
CA SER A 3 -15.55 20.53 17.58
C SER A 3 -17.04 20.39 17.18
N ASN A 4 -17.91 21.30 17.59
CA ASN A 4 -19.33 21.27 17.21
C ASN A 4 -19.57 21.84 15.80
N ILE A 5 -18.75 22.79 15.34
CA ILE A 5 -18.93 23.46 14.04
C ILE A 5 -18.43 22.57 12.89
N GLU A 6 -17.38 21.78 13.13
CA GLU A 6 -16.86 20.80 12.16
C GLU A 6 -17.87 19.68 11.90
N GLN A 7 -18.47 19.11 12.96
CA GLN A 7 -19.54 18.12 12.80
C GLN A 7 -20.77 18.70 12.09
N LEU A 8 -21.14 19.96 12.38
CA LEU A 8 -22.24 20.61 11.68
C LEU A 8 -21.95 20.80 10.17
N SER A 9 -20.70 21.12 9.83
CA SER A 9 -20.26 21.30 8.44
C SER A 9 -20.25 19.97 7.67
N ILE A 10 -19.78 18.89 8.30
CA ILE A 10 -19.83 17.53 7.75
C ILE A 10 -21.28 17.12 7.49
N ASN A 11 -22.18 17.37 8.45
CA ASN A 11 -23.59 17.06 8.32
C ASN A 11 -24.25 17.86 7.19
N PHE A 12 -23.93 19.15 7.04
CA PHE A 12 -24.44 19.98 5.95
C PHE A 12 -23.99 19.47 4.57
N ILE A 13 -22.71 19.10 4.42
CA ILE A 13 -22.19 18.55 3.17
C ILE A 13 -22.87 17.22 2.86
N ARG A 14 -22.93 16.32 3.85
CA ARG A 14 -23.45 14.96 3.72
C ARG A 14 -24.94 14.93 3.40
N TYR A 15 -25.77 15.69 4.11
CA TYR A 15 -27.22 15.60 4.01
C TYR A 15 -27.85 16.60 3.04
N THR A 16 -27.16 17.70 2.72
CA THR A 16 -27.73 18.77 1.88
C THR A 16 -27.03 18.88 0.53
N MET A 17 -25.70 18.98 0.49
CA MET A 17 -24.97 19.30 -0.74
C MET A 17 -24.72 18.07 -1.63
N ARG A 18 -24.34 16.94 -1.04
CA ARG A 18 -24.02 15.70 -1.77
C ARG A 18 -25.14 15.23 -2.71
N PRO A 19 -26.43 15.26 -2.34
CA PRO A 19 -27.51 14.90 -3.27
C PRO A 19 -27.56 15.77 -4.54
N TRP A 20 -27.19 17.05 -4.46
CA TRP A 20 -27.18 17.95 -5.62
C TRP A 20 -25.98 17.71 -6.53
N TYR A 21 -24.80 17.45 -5.94
CA TYR A 21 -23.60 17.13 -6.69
C TYR A 21 -23.76 15.85 -7.51
N VAL A 22 -24.27 14.78 -6.90
CA VAL A 22 -24.54 13.52 -7.60
C VAL A 22 -25.49 13.72 -8.78
N ARG A 23 -26.54 14.53 -8.62
CA ARG A 23 -27.46 14.85 -9.74
C ARG A 23 -26.75 15.53 -10.89
N TRP A 24 -25.84 16.46 -10.59
CA TRP A 24 -25.08 17.17 -11.62
C TRP A 24 -24.06 16.25 -12.30
N GLU A 25 -23.34 15.42 -11.55
CA GLU A 25 -22.39 14.42 -12.06
C GLU A 25 -23.07 13.44 -13.01
N GLN A 26 -24.24 12.92 -12.62
CA GLN A 26 -25.04 12.04 -13.47
C GLN A 26 -25.44 12.71 -14.78
N VAL A 27 -25.83 13.98 -14.74
CA VAL A 27 -26.19 14.74 -15.95
C VAL A 27 -24.97 14.99 -16.83
N ILE A 28 -23.82 15.34 -16.23
CA ILE A 28 -22.55 15.55 -16.91
C ILE A 28 -22.10 14.26 -17.59
N ASN A 29 -22.06 13.15 -16.86
CA ASN A 29 -21.67 11.84 -17.38
C ASN A 29 -22.60 11.35 -18.48
N LYS A 30 -23.90 11.62 -18.36
CA LYS A 30 -24.89 11.21 -19.37
C LYS A 30 -24.91 12.10 -20.60
N LYS A 31 -24.57 13.38 -20.51
CA LYS A 31 -24.71 14.33 -21.62
C LYS A 31 -23.40 14.71 -22.30
N LEU A 32 -22.27 14.64 -21.60
CA LEU A 32 -20.98 15.10 -22.10
C LEU A 32 -20.02 13.96 -22.47
N LEU A 33 -20.22 12.75 -21.93
CA LEU A 33 -19.41 11.58 -22.28
C LEU A 33 -20.14 10.64 -23.24
N GLY A 34 -19.46 10.16 -24.27
CA GLY A 34 -19.97 9.16 -25.20
C GLY A 34 -20.11 7.76 -24.59
N PRO A 35 -20.86 6.84 -25.21
CA PRO A 35 -21.10 5.49 -24.66
C PRO A 35 -19.83 4.67 -24.42
N THR A 36 -18.80 4.86 -25.25
CA THR A 36 -17.51 4.17 -25.13
C THR A 36 -16.65 4.80 -24.04
N GLU A 37 -16.65 6.13 -23.94
CA GLU A 37 -15.87 6.90 -22.96
C GLU A 37 -16.38 6.69 -21.53
N ARG A 38 -17.68 6.48 -21.33
CA ARG A 38 -18.28 6.20 -20.00
C ARG A 38 -17.76 4.92 -19.33
N LYS A 39 -17.07 4.04 -20.07
CA LYS A 39 -16.45 2.83 -19.50
C LYS A 39 -15.09 3.11 -18.86
N GLU A 40 -14.47 4.22 -19.23
CA GLU A 40 -13.10 4.56 -18.85
C GLU A 40 -13.03 5.91 -18.12
N LEU A 41 -13.98 6.81 -18.38
CA LEU A 41 -14.02 8.17 -17.87
C LEU A 41 -15.35 8.43 -17.17
N PHE A 42 -15.28 9.15 -16.06
CA PHE A 42 -16.41 9.70 -15.34
C PHE A 42 -16.04 11.07 -14.79
N ALA A 43 -17.04 11.91 -14.59
CA ALA A 43 -16.96 13.20 -13.94
C ALA A 43 -17.65 13.09 -12.57
N GLU A 44 -16.89 13.42 -11.52
CA GLU A 44 -17.35 13.48 -10.14
C GLU A 44 -16.92 14.83 -9.55
N PHE A 45 -17.76 15.46 -8.72
CA PHE A 45 -17.33 16.57 -7.88
C PHE A 45 -16.46 16.00 -6.77
N ASN A 46 -15.21 16.46 -6.72
CA ASN A 46 -14.32 16.16 -5.61
C ASN A 46 -14.83 16.87 -4.33
N MET A 47 -15.72 16.19 -3.60
CA MET A 47 -16.27 16.64 -2.32
C MET A 47 -15.26 16.56 -1.18
N GLU A 48 -14.12 15.89 -1.38
CA GLU A 48 -13.07 15.82 -0.36
C GLU A 48 -12.51 17.21 -0.06
N GLY A 49 -12.58 18.14 -1.02
CA GLY A 49 -12.24 19.55 -0.82
C GLY A 49 -13.08 20.26 0.25
N LEU A 50 -14.33 19.81 0.47
CA LEU A 50 -15.26 20.33 1.48
C LEU A 50 -15.14 19.61 2.83
N LEU A 51 -14.66 18.36 2.84
CA LEU A 51 -14.36 17.56 4.04
C LEU A 51 -12.95 17.78 4.61
N ARG A 52 -12.18 18.74 4.06
CA ARG A 52 -10.84 19.17 4.52
C ARG A 52 -10.75 19.61 6.00
N GLY A 53 -11.86 19.67 6.73
CA GLY A 53 -11.87 19.99 8.16
C GLY A 53 -11.10 19.01 9.06
N VAL A 54 -10.82 17.78 8.60
CA VAL A 54 -10.03 16.77 9.35
C VAL A 54 -8.74 16.38 8.60
N SER A 55 -8.20 17.28 7.77
CA SER A 55 -6.96 17.04 7.03
C SER A 55 -5.75 16.75 7.93
N ALA A 56 -5.78 17.18 9.19
CA ALA A 56 -4.70 16.95 10.14
C ALA A 56 -4.53 15.46 10.49
N ASP A 57 -5.62 14.75 10.82
CA ASP A 57 -5.55 13.33 11.21
C ASP A 57 -5.25 12.43 9.99
N ARG A 58 -5.82 12.76 8.82
CA ARG A 58 -5.55 12.04 7.56
C ARG A 58 -4.10 12.23 7.12
N ALA A 59 -3.59 13.46 7.15
CA ALA A 59 -2.19 13.76 6.86
C ALA A 59 -1.25 13.13 7.88
N SER A 60 -1.58 13.14 9.17
CA SER A 60 -0.80 12.46 10.22
C SER A 60 -0.72 10.96 9.99
N PHE A 61 -1.83 10.34 9.61
CA PHE A 61 -1.89 8.92 9.26
C PHE A 61 -1.02 8.58 8.05
N TYR A 62 -1.22 9.26 6.91
CA TYR A 62 -0.40 9.00 5.72
C TYR A 62 1.07 9.30 5.95
N ASN A 63 1.37 10.38 6.67
CA ASN A 63 2.75 10.72 7.02
C ASN A 63 3.36 9.61 7.87
N THR A 64 2.68 9.12 8.92
CA THR A 64 3.18 8.02 9.74
C THR A 64 3.43 6.75 8.92
N MET A 65 2.51 6.38 8.03
CA MET A 65 2.61 5.15 7.23
C MET A 65 3.64 5.25 6.09
N PHE A 66 3.73 6.43 5.48
CA PHE A 66 4.78 6.77 4.53
C PHE A 66 6.14 6.78 5.23
N GLN A 67 6.19 7.27 6.48
CA GLN A 67 7.42 7.33 7.24
C GLN A 67 7.96 5.93 7.58
N ILE A 68 7.13 4.97 7.97
CA ILE A 68 7.63 3.61 8.25
C ILE A 68 7.98 2.80 6.98
N GLY A 69 7.82 3.38 5.78
CA GLY A 69 8.04 2.70 4.50
C GLY A 69 7.06 1.60 4.16
N SER A 70 5.88 1.71 4.75
CA SER A 70 4.76 0.80 4.52
C SER A 70 3.93 1.20 3.30
N PHE A 71 3.92 2.49 2.94
CA PHE A 71 3.11 3.05 1.87
C PHE A 71 3.99 3.64 0.76
N SER A 72 3.63 3.37 -0.49
CA SER A 72 4.13 4.09 -1.66
C SER A 72 3.21 5.28 -2.00
N PRO A 73 3.66 6.26 -2.80
CA PRO A 73 2.78 7.32 -3.31
C PRO A 73 1.54 6.79 -4.02
N ASN A 74 1.65 5.70 -4.79
CA ASN A 74 0.50 5.07 -5.43
C ASN A 74 -0.39 4.33 -4.45
N ASP A 75 0.13 3.83 -3.34
CA ASP A 75 -0.72 3.28 -2.27
C ASP A 75 -1.58 4.38 -1.65
N ILE A 76 -0.99 5.56 -1.42
CA ILE A 76 -1.73 6.72 -0.92
C ILE A 76 -2.76 7.14 -1.97
N ARG A 77 -2.37 7.25 -3.25
CA ARG A 77 -3.28 7.65 -4.34
C ARG A 77 -4.42 6.65 -4.54
N ASP A 78 -4.15 5.35 -4.49
CA ASP A 78 -5.18 4.29 -4.57
C ASP A 78 -6.13 4.39 -3.36
N MET A 79 -5.63 4.73 -2.17
CA MET A 79 -6.46 4.99 -0.99
C MET A 79 -7.28 6.28 -1.09
N GLU A 80 -6.80 7.26 -1.87
CA GLU A 80 -7.44 8.55 -2.13
C GLU A 80 -8.25 8.57 -3.43
N ASN A 81 -8.41 7.41 -4.07
CA ASN A 81 -9.09 7.27 -5.35
C ASN A 81 -8.50 8.19 -6.46
N GLU A 82 -7.21 8.50 -6.36
CA GLU A 82 -6.46 9.24 -7.36
C GLU A 82 -5.77 8.26 -8.32
N ASN A 83 -5.65 8.67 -9.59
CA ASN A 83 -4.95 7.85 -10.58
C ASN A 83 -3.50 7.59 -10.16
N PRO A 84 -2.99 6.37 -10.36
CA PRO A 84 -1.59 6.05 -10.08
C PRO A 84 -0.68 6.89 -10.97
N ILE A 85 0.45 7.30 -10.40
CA ILE A 85 1.51 7.99 -11.12
C ILE A 85 2.63 7.02 -11.49
N PRO A 86 3.28 7.22 -12.65
CA PRO A 86 4.49 6.50 -13.00
C PRO A 86 5.55 6.64 -11.89
N GLY A 87 6.15 5.52 -11.46
CA GLY A 87 7.14 5.50 -10.37
C GLY A 87 6.56 5.60 -8.94
N GLY A 88 5.24 5.75 -8.80
CA GLY A 88 4.56 5.87 -7.52
C GLY A 88 4.50 4.59 -6.70
N ASP A 89 4.94 3.44 -7.22
CA ASP A 89 4.99 2.18 -6.47
C ASP A 89 6.25 2.04 -5.59
N THR A 90 7.04 3.11 -5.46
CA THR A 90 8.29 3.16 -4.71
C THR A 90 8.02 3.44 -3.21
N TYR A 91 8.74 2.77 -2.30
CA TYR A 91 8.57 2.89 -0.85
C TYR A 91 9.69 3.71 -0.18
N TYR A 92 9.34 4.62 0.74
CA TYR A 92 10.22 5.65 1.33
C TYR A 92 10.33 5.52 2.86
N VAL A 93 11.38 6.02 3.54
CA VAL A 93 11.52 6.01 5.03
C VAL A 93 12.27 7.30 5.45
N PRO A 94 11.90 8.03 6.51
CA PRO A 94 12.46 9.32 6.89
C PRO A 94 13.69 9.13 7.78
N LEU A 95 14.66 10.02 7.62
CA LEU A 95 15.75 10.23 8.57
C LEU A 95 15.28 11.12 9.73
N ASN A 96 15.58 10.77 10.98
CA ASN A 96 15.72 11.72 12.11
C ASN A 96 16.52 11.00 13.23
N MET A 97 17.63 11.46 13.84
CA MET A 97 18.48 12.66 13.78
C MET A 97 19.98 12.26 13.90
N VAL A 98 20.91 13.05 13.33
CA VAL A 98 22.36 12.97 13.60
C VAL A 98 22.90 14.41 13.82
N PRO A 99 23.75 14.68 14.83
CA PRO A 99 24.21 16.04 15.12
C PRO A 99 25.17 16.58 14.06
N VAL A 100 25.08 17.90 13.82
CA VAL A 100 25.88 18.65 12.83
C VAL A 100 27.31 18.82 13.35
N GLY A 101 28.32 18.43 12.54
CA GLY A 101 29.70 18.91 12.75
C GLY A 101 30.89 18.00 12.40
N GLN A 102 30.74 16.84 11.73
CA GLN A 102 31.92 16.04 11.32
C GLN A 102 31.96 15.80 9.81
N PRO A 103 33.03 16.21 9.10
CA PRO A 103 33.23 15.81 7.72
C PRO A 103 33.74 14.36 7.68
N ILE A 104 32.99 13.47 7.05
CA ILE A 104 33.46 12.13 6.69
C ILE A 104 34.01 12.24 5.27
N GLN A 105 35.34 12.11 5.12
CA GLN A 105 35.94 11.85 3.80
C GLN A 105 35.73 10.36 3.47
N GLU A 106 34.90 10.09 2.47
CA GLU A 106 34.70 8.75 1.92
C GLU A 106 35.73 8.49 0.80
N PRO A 107 36.39 7.33 0.76
CA PRO A 107 37.16 6.92 -0.41
C PRO A 107 36.21 6.46 -1.52
N GLU A 108 36.42 6.94 -2.75
CA GLU A 108 35.64 6.54 -3.92
C GLU A 108 35.89 5.06 -4.31
N PRO A 109 34.86 4.22 -4.46
CA PRO A 109 35.01 2.88 -5.01
C PRO A 109 34.86 2.90 -6.54
N THR A 110 35.80 2.27 -7.24
CA THR A 110 35.76 2.06 -8.70
C THR A 110 34.67 1.05 -9.10
N PHE A 111 33.86 1.40 -10.11
CA PHE A 111 32.48 0.93 -10.34
C PHE A 111 32.29 -0.44 -11.03
N ASP A 112 33.29 -1.00 -11.72
CA ASP A 112 33.00 -2.10 -12.68
C ASP A 112 32.99 -3.53 -12.10
N GLY A 113 33.89 -3.87 -11.16
CA GLY A 113 33.94 -5.23 -10.58
C GLY A 113 32.82 -5.53 -9.58
N VAL A 114 32.21 -4.50 -9.02
CA VAL A 114 31.15 -4.59 -7.99
C VAL A 114 29.80 -4.96 -8.61
N ARG A 115 29.57 -4.63 -9.88
CA ARG A 115 28.28 -4.80 -10.57
C ARG A 115 27.95 -6.26 -10.84
N GLU A 116 28.93 -7.07 -11.25
CA GLU A 116 28.73 -8.49 -11.57
C GLU A 116 28.49 -9.35 -10.32
N VAL A 117 29.20 -9.05 -9.21
CA VAL A 117 28.99 -9.71 -7.91
C VAL A 117 27.65 -9.29 -7.28
N ARG A 118 27.25 -8.01 -7.42
CA ARG A 118 25.93 -7.53 -6.98
C ARG A 118 24.78 -8.18 -7.75
N GLN A 119 24.90 -8.34 -9.08
CA GLN A 119 23.88 -9.03 -9.89
C GLN A 119 23.71 -10.50 -9.49
N ARG A 120 24.82 -11.22 -9.21
CA ARG A 120 24.75 -12.63 -8.75
C ARG A 120 24.10 -12.76 -7.37
N LYS A 121 24.34 -11.82 -6.44
CA LYS A 121 23.74 -11.79 -5.08
C LYS A 121 22.25 -11.39 -5.10
N GLN A 122 21.86 -10.41 -5.90
CA GLN A 122 20.44 -10.05 -6.13
C GLN A 122 19.60 -11.21 -6.66
N THR A 123 20.22 -12.11 -7.44
CA THR A 123 19.56 -13.29 -8.00
C THR A 123 19.16 -14.32 -6.93
N GLY A 124 19.90 -14.40 -5.81
CA GLY A 124 19.60 -15.29 -4.67
C GLY A 124 18.31 -14.90 -3.96
N ARG A 125 18.23 -13.66 -3.48
CA ARG A 125 17.00 -13.09 -2.88
C ARG A 125 15.80 -13.12 -3.80
N PHE A 126 16.00 -12.87 -5.10
CA PHE A 126 14.93 -12.97 -6.09
C PHE A 126 14.36 -14.39 -6.15
N ARG A 127 15.20 -15.42 -6.33
CA ARG A 127 14.72 -16.81 -6.37
C ARG A 127 14.03 -17.22 -5.09
N MET A 128 14.57 -16.78 -3.96
CA MET A 128 14.01 -17.02 -2.63
C MET A 128 12.64 -16.37 -2.48
N ARG A 129 12.41 -15.13 -2.95
CA ARG A 129 11.06 -14.52 -2.88
C ARG A 129 10.04 -15.26 -3.76
N GLU A 130 10.45 -15.72 -4.94
CA GLU A 130 9.54 -16.37 -5.90
C GLU A 130 9.05 -17.71 -5.36
N SER A 131 9.88 -18.44 -4.59
CA SER A 131 9.47 -19.71 -3.98
C SER A 131 8.41 -19.53 -2.88
N PHE A 132 8.25 -18.32 -2.33
CA PHE A 132 7.24 -18.01 -1.31
C PHE A 132 5.89 -17.57 -1.91
N VAL A 133 5.83 -17.23 -3.20
CA VAL A 133 4.58 -16.78 -3.86
C VAL A 133 3.43 -17.79 -3.68
N PRO A 134 3.62 -19.12 -3.85
CA PRO A 134 2.54 -20.09 -3.63
C PRO A 134 2.02 -20.10 -2.20
N MET A 135 2.91 -19.99 -1.20
CA MET A 135 2.53 -19.96 0.21
C MET A 135 1.70 -18.72 0.55
N PHE A 136 2.12 -17.54 0.06
CA PHE A 136 1.35 -16.31 0.23
C PHE A 136 -0.01 -16.39 -0.46
N ARG A 137 -0.06 -16.98 -1.65
CA ARG A 137 -1.32 -17.14 -2.39
C ARG A 137 -2.31 -18.04 -1.63
N ASP A 138 -1.84 -19.14 -1.07
CA ASP A 138 -2.67 -20.03 -0.24
C ASP A 138 -3.15 -19.32 1.04
N ALA A 139 -2.26 -18.62 1.75
CA ALA A 139 -2.61 -17.85 2.94
C ALA A 139 -3.65 -16.75 2.62
N ALA A 140 -3.46 -16.01 1.51
CA ALA A 140 -4.39 -14.99 1.07
C ALA A 140 -5.76 -15.58 0.67
N LEU A 141 -5.81 -16.74 0.03
CA LEU A 141 -7.07 -17.42 -0.29
C LEU A 141 -7.80 -17.87 0.98
N ARG A 142 -7.10 -18.42 1.97
CA ARG A 142 -7.69 -18.75 3.28
C ARG A 142 -8.23 -17.52 3.99
N LEU A 143 -7.50 -16.40 3.92
CA LEU A 143 -7.92 -15.13 4.47
C LEU A 143 -9.25 -14.68 3.84
N ILE A 144 -9.30 -14.59 2.50
CA ILE A 144 -10.50 -14.13 1.78
C ILE A 144 -11.70 -15.03 2.06
N ARG A 145 -11.52 -16.35 2.07
CA ARG A 145 -12.60 -17.30 2.39
C ARG A 145 -13.10 -17.17 3.84
N GLY A 146 -12.19 -16.87 4.77
CA GLY A 146 -12.54 -16.60 6.16
C GLY A 146 -13.32 -15.29 6.32
N GLU A 147 -12.89 -14.23 5.63
CA GLU A 147 -13.62 -12.96 5.55
C GLU A 147 -15.01 -13.18 4.95
N ARG A 148 -15.11 -13.84 3.78
CA ARG A 148 -16.40 -14.16 3.13
C ARG A 148 -17.35 -14.84 4.11
N ARG A 149 -16.88 -15.86 4.82
CA ARG A 149 -17.71 -16.59 5.80
C ARG A 149 -18.28 -15.67 6.86
N THR A 150 -17.44 -14.84 7.49
CA THR A 150 -17.86 -13.97 8.59
C THR A 150 -18.73 -12.82 8.10
N VAL A 151 -18.30 -12.12 7.06
CA VAL A 151 -18.97 -10.94 6.51
C VAL A 151 -20.33 -11.34 5.90
N MET A 152 -20.39 -12.42 5.11
CA MET A 152 -21.65 -12.86 4.51
C MET A 152 -22.64 -13.41 5.54
N ALA A 153 -22.15 -14.04 6.62
CA ALA A 153 -23.01 -14.46 7.72
C ALA A 153 -23.67 -13.26 8.41
N GLU A 154 -22.90 -12.19 8.68
CA GLU A 154 -23.45 -10.98 9.29
C GLU A 154 -24.36 -10.21 8.32
N ALA A 155 -24.00 -10.11 7.03
CA ALA A 155 -24.85 -9.50 6.01
C ALA A 155 -26.23 -10.17 5.95
N ARG A 156 -26.26 -11.51 5.85
CA ARG A 156 -27.52 -12.28 5.80
C ARG A 156 -28.38 -12.12 7.05
N LYS A 157 -27.78 -11.82 8.20
CA LYS A 157 -28.50 -11.57 9.46
C LYS A 157 -29.08 -10.16 9.50
N GLN A 158 -28.28 -9.17 9.13
CA GLN A 158 -28.66 -7.77 9.30
C GLN A 158 -29.57 -7.25 8.19
N PHE A 159 -29.37 -7.68 6.94
CA PHE A 159 -30.27 -7.28 5.84
C PHE A 159 -31.65 -7.94 5.93
N LYS A 160 -31.83 -8.96 6.78
CA LYS A 160 -33.15 -9.49 7.16
C LYS A 160 -33.86 -8.70 8.25
N GLN A 161 -33.15 -7.86 9.03
CA GLN A 161 -33.66 -7.33 10.31
C GLN A 161 -33.49 -5.83 10.52
N ARG A 162 -32.36 -5.23 10.11
CA ARG A 162 -31.89 -3.91 10.59
C ARG A 162 -31.40 -2.96 9.49
N GLY A 163 -30.92 -3.45 8.35
CA GLY A 163 -30.61 -2.60 7.18
C GLY A 163 -29.11 -2.33 6.97
N ARG A 164 -28.78 -1.28 6.19
CA ARG A 164 -27.40 -0.95 5.75
C ARG A 164 -26.51 -0.37 6.85
N VAL A 165 -27.06 0.49 7.71
CA VAL A 165 -26.31 1.25 8.72
C VAL A 165 -25.65 0.33 9.73
N GLU A 166 -26.38 -0.66 10.24
CA GLU A 166 -25.85 -1.63 11.20
C GLU A 166 -24.74 -2.49 10.58
N PHE A 167 -24.78 -2.68 9.26
CA PHE A 167 -23.81 -3.51 8.56
C PHE A 167 -22.51 -2.75 8.35
N GLU A 168 -22.60 -1.45 8.05
CA GLU A 168 -21.45 -0.53 8.07
C GLU A 168 -20.80 -0.47 9.46
N ASP A 169 -21.61 -0.30 10.51
CA ASP A 169 -21.13 -0.32 11.90
C ASP A 169 -20.40 -1.64 12.23
N PHE A 170 -20.89 -2.76 11.70
CA PHE A 170 -20.20 -4.04 11.82
C PHE A 170 -18.87 -4.05 11.07
N LEU A 171 -18.84 -3.60 9.81
CA LEU A 171 -17.61 -3.54 9.01
C LEU A 171 -16.55 -2.64 9.67
N ASP A 172 -16.98 -1.50 10.22
CA ASP A 172 -16.12 -0.59 10.97
C ASP A 172 -15.52 -1.24 12.22
N LYS A 173 -16.31 -1.99 12.99
CA LYS A 173 -15.81 -2.71 14.18
C LYS A 173 -14.96 -3.93 13.81
N TYR A 174 -15.30 -4.63 12.74
CA TYR A 174 -14.62 -5.84 12.32
C TYR A 174 -13.24 -5.54 11.73
N TYR A 175 -13.14 -4.53 10.87
CA TYR A 175 -11.89 -4.09 10.23
C TYR A 175 -11.17 -2.95 10.95
N GLY A 176 -11.81 -2.33 11.94
CA GLY A 176 -11.24 -1.29 12.80
C GLY A 176 -10.13 -1.79 13.70
N ASP A 177 -9.47 -0.86 14.38
CA ASP A 177 -8.34 -1.13 15.26
C ASP A 177 -8.69 -2.14 16.36
N GLY A 178 -7.89 -3.20 16.49
CA GLY A 178 -8.16 -4.31 17.42
C GLY A 178 -9.39 -5.16 17.10
N GLY A 179 -10.04 -4.95 15.94
CA GLY A 179 -11.21 -5.70 15.51
C GLY A 179 -10.91 -7.17 15.22
N ALA A 180 -11.92 -8.03 15.36
CA ALA A 180 -11.79 -9.47 15.12
C ALA A 180 -11.33 -9.80 13.67
N GLY A 181 -11.61 -8.93 12.71
CA GLY A 181 -11.11 -9.05 11.35
C GLY A 181 -9.61 -8.79 11.26
N GLN A 182 -9.11 -7.74 11.91
CA GLN A 182 -7.67 -7.46 11.99
C GLN A 182 -6.90 -8.61 12.67
N GLU A 183 -7.42 -9.15 13.77
CA GLU A 183 -6.83 -10.31 14.44
C GLU A 183 -6.78 -11.53 13.50
N PHE A 184 -7.87 -11.80 12.78
CA PHE A 184 -7.93 -12.89 11.82
C PHE A 184 -6.96 -12.70 10.64
N ILE A 185 -6.85 -11.49 10.10
CA ILE A 185 -5.88 -11.13 9.04
C ILE A 185 -4.45 -11.39 9.54
N ARG A 186 -4.11 -10.88 10.72
CA ARG A 186 -2.80 -11.08 11.35
C ARG A 186 -2.49 -12.57 11.49
N LYS A 187 -3.37 -13.32 12.15
CA LYS A 187 -3.19 -14.75 12.41
C LYS A 187 -2.98 -15.55 11.13
N THR A 188 -3.62 -15.15 10.03
CA THR A 188 -3.56 -15.88 8.77
C THR A 188 -2.30 -15.56 7.95
N MET A 189 -1.88 -14.29 7.92
CA MET A 189 -0.79 -13.82 7.05
C MET A 189 0.56 -13.68 7.74
N ALA A 190 0.59 -13.41 9.05
CA ALA A 190 1.83 -13.22 9.79
C ALA A 190 2.84 -14.37 9.61
N PRO A 191 2.46 -15.66 9.68
CA PRO A 191 3.44 -16.75 9.52
C PRO A 191 4.15 -16.73 8.16
N ALA A 192 3.43 -16.41 7.08
CA ALA A 192 4.00 -16.34 5.74
C ALA A 192 4.95 -15.14 5.60
N ILE A 193 4.56 -13.99 6.15
CA ILE A 193 5.36 -12.76 6.17
C ILE A 193 6.64 -12.94 6.98
N THR A 194 6.52 -13.42 8.22
CA THR A 194 7.66 -13.68 9.11
C THR A 194 8.64 -14.64 8.44
N SER A 195 8.16 -15.77 7.91
CA SER A 195 9.05 -16.77 7.29
C SER A 195 9.80 -16.20 6.08
N LEU A 196 9.14 -15.42 5.22
CA LEU A 196 9.82 -14.75 4.11
C LEU A 196 10.88 -13.77 4.62
N MET A 197 10.51 -12.89 5.54
CA MET A 197 11.40 -11.84 6.03
C MET A 197 12.61 -12.43 6.74
N GLU A 198 12.43 -13.43 7.61
CA GLU A 198 13.55 -14.13 8.26
C GLU A 198 14.51 -14.76 7.24
N THR A 199 13.97 -15.42 6.21
CA THR A 199 14.80 -16.06 5.17
C THR A 199 15.60 -15.01 4.39
N ILE A 200 14.95 -13.91 4.01
CA ILE A 200 15.60 -12.78 3.32
C ILE A 200 16.64 -12.09 4.22
N ALA A 201 16.37 -12.01 5.52
CA ALA A 201 17.31 -11.44 6.48
C ALA A 201 18.60 -12.25 6.52
N ILE A 202 18.50 -13.57 6.67
CA ILE A 202 19.64 -14.50 6.69
C ILE A 202 20.48 -14.35 5.42
N GLU A 203 19.83 -14.37 4.25
CA GLU A 203 20.51 -14.19 2.97
C GLU A 203 21.22 -12.82 2.91
N SER A 204 20.54 -11.76 3.35
CA SER A 204 21.09 -10.40 3.32
C SER A 204 22.27 -10.21 4.29
N PHE A 205 22.25 -10.85 5.46
CA PHE A 205 23.38 -10.86 6.39
C PHE A 205 24.60 -11.58 5.78
N GLY A 206 24.37 -12.73 5.14
CA GLY A 206 25.41 -13.45 4.40
C GLY A 206 26.02 -12.60 3.27
N GLU A 207 25.20 -11.79 2.57
CA GLU A 207 25.69 -10.91 1.52
C GLU A 207 26.67 -9.84 2.02
N ILE A 208 26.48 -9.35 3.23
CA ILE A 208 27.34 -8.34 3.88
C ILE A 208 28.43 -8.96 4.77
N GLY A 209 28.55 -10.29 4.78
CA GLY A 209 29.57 -11.01 5.56
C GLY A 209 29.39 -10.89 7.07
N GLN A 210 28.15 -10.70 7.54
CA GLN A 210 27.81 -10.66 8.96
C GLN A 210 27.03 -11.93 9.34
N GLU A 211 27.19 -12.36 10.59
CA GLU A 211 26.39 -13.44 11.13
C GLU A 211 24.91 -13.02 11.20
N PRO A 212 23.96 -13.89 10.80
CA PRO A 212 22.55 -13.58 10.89
C PRO A 212 22.12 -13.21 12.31
N SER A 213 21.54 -12.02 12.49
CA SER A 213 21.02 -11.55 13.78
C SER A 213 19.54 -11.21 13.67
N LEU A 214 18.68 -12.14 14.07
CA LEU A 214 17.25 -11.91 14.27
C LEU A 214 16.98 -11.40 15.70
N ASP A 215 17.63 -10.29 16.03
CA ASP A 215 17.55 -9.68 17.36
C ASP A 215 16.19 -8.99 17.62
N ALA A 216 16.06 -8.35 18.78
CA ALA A 216 14.84 -7.62 19.13
C ALA A 216 14.47 -6.52 18.13
N LYS A 217 15.44 -5.91 17.43
CA LYS A 217 15.17 -4.88 16.43
C LYS A 217 14.62 -5.50 15.14
N ALA A 218 15.22 -6.59 14.68
CA ALA A 218 14.71 -7.32 13.51
C ALA A 218 13.30 -7.86 13.74
N ASN A 219 13.04 -8.46 14.91
CA ASN A 219 11.71 -8.96 15.26
C ASN A 219 10.67 -7.84 15.37
N LYS A 220 11.05 -6.70 15.97
CA LYS A 220 10.20 -5.52 16.01
C LYS A 220 9.87 -5.01 14.60
N PHE A 221 10.86 -4.95 13.71
CA PHE A 221 10.65 -4.53 12.33
C PHE A 221 9.67 -5.45 11.58
N ILE A 222 9.78 -6.78 11.77
CA ILE A 222 8.84 -7.75 11.19
C ILE A 222 7.43 -7.52 11.74
N ASP A 223 7.27 -7.32 13.04
CA ASP A 223 5.96 -7.06 13.63
C ASP A 223 5.36 -5.73 13.14
N ASP A 224 6.16 -4.67 13.05
CA ASP A 224 5.74 -3.37 12.51
C ASP A 224 5.30 -3.48 11.04
N TYR A 225 5.98 -4.31 10.24
CA TYR A 225 5.57 -4.64 8.86
C TYR A 225 4.24 -5.40 8.83
N ILE A 226 4.05 -6.38 9.74
CA ILE A 226 2.79 -7.14 9.83
C ILE A 226 1.63 -6.21 10.26
N ASN A 227 1.86 -5.33 11.25
CA ASN A 227 0.90 -4.32 11.70
C ASN A 227 0.43 -3.46 10.53
N SER A 228 1.40 -3.01 9.74
CA SER A 228 1.20 -2.27 8.51
C SER A 228 0.37 -3.01 7.46
N PHE A 229 0.71 -4.27 7.19
CA PHE A 229 -0.04 -5.12 6.27
C PHE A 229 -1.50 -5.29 6.73
N VAL A 230 -1.70 -5.64 8.01
CA VAL A 230 -3.02 -5.85 8.60
C VAL A 230 -3.87 -4.60 8.42
N PHE A 231 -3.31 -3.43 8.76
CA PHE A 231 -4.01 -2.16 8.62
C PHE A 231 -4.41 -1.89 7.16
N ARG A 232 -3.46 -1.92 6.20
CA ARG A 232 -3.74 -1.66 4.77
C ARG A 232 -4.80 -2.58 4.21
N TYR A 233 -4.63 -3.88 4.47
CA TYR A 233 -5.53 -4.89 3.96
C TYR A 233 -6.95 -4.70 4.52
N SER A 234 -7.06 -4.40 5.82
CA SER A 234 -8.34 -4.17 6.50
C SER A 234 -9.07 -2.94 5.96
N GLN A 235 -8.35 -1.84 5.77
CA GLN A 235 -8.93 -0.63 5.18
C GLN A 235 -9.41 -0.85 3.74
N SER A 236 -8.59 -1.53 2.92
CA SER A 236 -8.98 -1.86 1.55
C SER A 236 -10.22 -2.76 1.51
N SER A 237 -10.29 -3.80 2.36
CA SER A 237 -11.47 -4.66 2.47
C SER A 237 -12.70 -3.86 2.89
N ARG A 238 -12.60 -3.09 3.98
CA ARG A 238 -13.70 -2.28 4.51
C ARG A 238 -14.23 -1.29 3.49
N ASN A 239 -13.35 -0.52 2.86
CA ASN A 239 -13.75 0.52 1.90
C ASN A 239 -14.46 -0.09 0.68
N GLN A 240 -13.95 -1.20 0.16
CA GLN A 240 -14.57 -1.90 -0.95
C GLN A 240 -15.93 -2.51 -0.61
N LEU A 241 -16.07 -3.10 0.59
CA LEU A 241 -17.35 -3.65 1.04
C LEU A 241 -18.36 -2.54 1.33
N ASN A 242 -17.94 -1.45 1.96
CA ASN A 242 -18.77 -0.26 2.16
C ASN A 242 -19.22 0.34 0.83
N PHE A 243 -18.37 0.34 -0.20
CA PHE A 243 -18.74 0.78 -1.54
C PHE A 243 -19.87 -0.07 -2.11
N VAL A 244 -19.75 -1.40 -2.07
CA VAL A 244 -20.80 -2.33 -2.53
C VAL A 244 -22.10 -2.14 -1.74
N VAL A 245 -22.00 -1.98 -0.41
CA VAL A 245 -23.15 -1.78 0.47
C VAL A 245 -23.85 -0.45 0.24
N ASN A 246 -23.13 0.59 -0.18
CA ASN A 246 -23.65 1.94 -0.38
C ASN A 246 -23.96 2.29 -1.84
N GLU A 247 -23.83 1.33 -2.74
CA GLU A 247 -24.17 1.53 -4.14
C GLU A 247 -25.66 1.85 -4.26
N THR A 248 -25.97 3.01 -4.85
CA THR A 248 -27.29 3.65 -4.79
C THR A 248 -28.31 2.99 -5.73
N ASP A 249 -27.82 2.33 -6.78
CA ASP A 249 -28.64 1.64 -7.77
C ASP A 249 -28.93 0.18 -7.42
N VAL A 250 -28.33 -0.36 -6.34
CA VAL A 250 -28.58 -1.72 -5.86
C VAL A 250 -29.72 -1.67 -4.84
N PRO A 251 -30.89 -2.29 -5.08
CA PRO A 251 -31.94 -2.44 -4.08
C PRO A 251 -31.45 -3.16 -2.82
N GLN A 252 -32.08 -2.93 -1.67
CA GLN A 252 -31.64 -3.54 -0.41
C GLN A 252 -31.66 -5.07 -0.45
N GLU A 253 -32.62 -5.66 -1.16
CA GLU A 253 -32.74 -7.08 -1.41
C GLU A 253 -31.56 -7.68 -2.20
N ASP A 254 -30.88 -6.88 -3.03
CA ASP A 254 -29.82 -7.32 -3.94
C ASP A 254 -28.40 -7.09 -3.38
N VAL A 255 -28.27 -6.43 -2.21
CA VAL A 255 -26.97 -6.13 -1.60
C VAL A 255 -26.20 -7.41 -1.26
N ILE A 256 -26.91 -8.46 -0.81
CA ILE A 256 -26.27 -9.74 -0.49
C ILE A 256 -25.66 -10.37 -1.74
N ASP A 257 -26.37 -10.34 -2.86
CA ASP A 257 -25.87 -10.89 -4.13
C ASP A 257 -24.69 -10.08 -4.66
N SER A 258 -24.74 -8.76 -4.52
CA SER A 258 -23.63 -7.86 -4.89
C SER A 258 -22.38 -8.11 -4.05
N LEU A 259 -22.53 -8.36 -2.75
CA LEU A 259 -21.44 -8.77 -1.87
C LEU A 259 -20.88 -10.14 -2.27
N ASP A 260 -21.73 -11.09 -2.66
CA ASP A 260 -21.30 -12.42 -3.10
C ASP A 260 -20.45 -12.33 -4.37
N VAL A 261 -20.89 -11.54 -5.36
CA VAL A 261 -20.13 -11.24 -6.59
C VAL A 261 -18.76 -10.60 -6.27
N ARG A 262 -18.72 -9.66 -5.31
CA ARG A 262 -17.45 -9.05 -4.86
C ARG A 262 -16.51 -10.09 -4.26
N PHE A 263 -17.02 -11.01 -3.45
CA PHE A 263 -16.21 -12.08 -2.87
C PHE A 263 -15.75 -13.11 -3.91
N ASP A 264 -16.55 -13.41 -4.94
CA ASP A 264 -16.12 -14.25 -6.05
C ASP A 264 -14.95 -13.62 -6.82
N GLU A 265 -15.03 -12.32 -7.14
CA GLU A 265 -13.94 -11.58 -7.77
C GLU A 265 -12.68 -11.60 -6.89
N TRP A 266 -12.85 -11.40 -5.58
CA TRP A 266 -11.74 -11.46 -4.64
C TRP A 266 -11.10 -12.84 -4.60
N GLU A 267 -11.87 -13.92 -4.49
CA GLU A 267 -11.32 -15.29 -4.48
C GLU A 267 -10.55 -15.62 -5.76
N GLU A 268 -10.96 -15.06 -6.91
CA GLU A 268 -10.27 -15.27 -8.19
C GLU A 268 -8.96 -14.46 -8.29
N ARG A 269 -9.00 -13.16 -7.98
CA ARG A 269 -7.92 -12.21 -8.36
C ARG A 269 -7.05 -11.77 -7.20
N ARG A 270 -7.65 -11.55 -6.03
CA ARG A 270 -6.96 -10.92 -4.89
C ARG A 270 -5.83 -11.78 -4.30
N PRO A 271 -5.88 -13.13 -4.25
CA PRO A 271 -4.74 -13.94 -3.80
C PRO A 271 -3.48 -13.70 -4.61
N ARG A 272 -3.60 -13.58 -5.94
CA ARG A 272 -2.46 -13.28 -6.81
C ARG A 272 -1.93 -11.89 -6.50
N LYS A 273 -2.80 -10.87 -6.46
CA LYS A 273 -2.41 -9.49 -6.14
C LYS A 273 -1.66 -9.40 -4.80
N VAL A 274 -2.20 -10.00 -3.74
CA VAL A 274 -1.56 -10.04 -2.41
C VAL A 274 -0.22 -10.77 -2.48
N SER A 275 -0.18 -11.96 -3.07
CA SER A 275 1.07 -12.74 -3.12
C SER A 275 2.20 -12.03 -3.86
N THR A 276 1.96 -11.49 -5.06
CA THR A 276 2.98 -10.79 -5.84
C THR A 276 3.44 -9.51 -5.14
N ARG A 277 2.50 -8.79 -4.52
CA ARG A 277 2.81 -7.53 -3.85
C ARG A 277 3.63 -7.75 -2.58
N GLU A 278 3.18 -8.64 -1.70
CA GLU A 278 3.79 -8.81 -0.38
C GLU A 278 5.12 -9.56 -0.44
N THR A 279 5.32 -10.49 -1.38
CA THR A 279 6.64 -11.12 -1.53
C THR A 279 7.69 -10.13 -2.00
N VAL A 280 7.33 -9.19 -2.88
CA VAL A 280 8.24 -8.13 -3.35
C VAL A 280 8.48 -7.10 -2.25
N GLN A 281 7.41 -6.58 -1.62
CA GLN A 281 7.54 -5.54 -0.59
C GLN A 281 8.25 -6.05 0.66
N GLY A 282 7.83 -7.19 1.21
CA GLY A 282 8.41 -7.74 2.43
C GLY A 282 9.89 -8.12 2.24
N SER A 283 10.24 -8.71 1.10
CA SER A 283 11.65 -9.04 0.81
C SER A 283 12.52 -7.79 0.66
N ASN A 284 12.07 -6.80 -0.11
CA ASN A 284 12.82 -5.56 -0.30
C ASN A 284 12.95 -4.77 1.01
N ALA A 285 11.87 -4.68 1.80
CA ALA A 285 11.86 -4.01 3.09
C ALA A 285 12.86 -4.66 4.06
N MET A 286 12.88 -5.99 4.14
CA MET A 286 13.80 -6.69 5.04
C MET A 286 15.26 -6.63 4.57
N ALA A 287 15.52 -6.78 3.26
CA ALA A 287 16.86 -6.63 2.73
C ALA A 287 17.41 -5.22 3.03
N LYS A 288 16.60 -4.19 2.78
CA LYS A 288 16.95 -2.79 3.09
C LYS A 288 17.24 -2.60 4.58
N PHE A 289 16.39 -3.15 5.46
CA PHE A 289 16.62 -3.13 6.90
C PHE A 289 17.99 -3.71 7.29
N VAL A 290 18.37 -4.86 6.73
CA VAL A 290 19.67 -5.50 7.02
C VAL A 290 20.84 -4.65 6.51
N PHE A 291 20.80 -4.17 5.27
CA PHE A 291 21.89 -3.36 4.71
C PHE A 291 22.12 -2.06 5.50
N VAL A 292 21.04 -1.34 5.81
CA VAL A 292 21.12 -0.10 6.60
C VAL A 292 21.63 -0.39 8.02
N SER A 293 21.13 -1.46 8.65
CA SER A 293 21.61 -1.88 9.98
C SER A 293 23.08 -2.29 9.98
N GLY A 294 23.57 -2.84 8.86
CA GLY A 294 24.98 -3.17 8.64
C GLY A 294 25.87 -1.97 8.31
N GLY A 295 25.31 -0.75 8.22
CA GLY A 295 26.04 0.48 7.92
C GLY A 295 26.30 0.71 6.43
N PHE A 296 25.58 0.03 5.54
CA PHE A 296 25.70 0.21 4.09
C PHE A 296 24.75 1.31 3.59
N GLY A 297 25.26 2.14 2.67
CA GLY A 297 24.41 3.01 1.85
C GLY A 297 23.73 2.20 0.73
N LEU A 298 22.65 2.74 0.16
CA LEU A 298 21.95 2.11 -0.96
C LEU A 298 22.43 2.75 -2.26
N VAL A 299 22.48 1.95 -3.33
CA VAL A 299 22.70 2.43 -4.69
C VAL A 299 21.49 2.06 -5.54
N TRP A 300 21.06 2.95 -6.41
CA TRP A 300 20.06 2.65 -7.40
C TRP A 300 20.72 1.86 -8.53
N VAL A 301 20.09 0.75 -8.91
CA VAL A 301 20.58 -0.10 -10.00
C VAL A 301 19.46 -0.33 -10.98
N ALA A 302 19.58 0.24 -12.18
CA ALA A 302 18.77 -0.14 -13.32
C ALA A 302 19.08 -1.59 -13.68
N SER A 303 18.05 -2.43 -13.67
CA SER A 303 18.17 -3.87 -13.97
C SER A 303 17.00 -4.32 -14.85
N GLY A 304 17.24 -5.33 -15.69
CA GLY A 304 16.30 -5.80 -16.72
C GLY A 304 16.93 -5.79 -18.12
N SER A 305 16.27 -6.44 -19.09
CA SER A 305 16.72 -6.43 -20.49
C SER A 305 16.49 -5.08 -21.17
N GLU A 306 15.45 -4.36 -20.76
CA GLU A 306 15.10 -3.01 -21.24
C GLU A 306 14.68 -2.13 -20.06
N PRO A 307 15.62 -1.60 -19.27
CA PRO A 307 15.31 -0.71 -18.16
C PRO A 307 14.68 0.61 -18.67
N CYS A 308 13.73 1.14 -17.89
CA CYS A 308 13.03 2.36 -18.26
C CYS A 308 13.99 3.58 -18.34
N PRO A 309 13.74 4.59 -19.19
CA PRO A 309 14.61 5.77 -19.31
C PRO A 309 14.86 6.47 -17.97
N TYR A 310 13.81 6.64 -17.17
CA TYR A 310 13.90 7.13 -15.79
C TYR A 310 14.78 6.25 -14.90
N CYS A 311 14.66 4.93 -15.02
CA CYS A 311 15.42 3.96 -14.24
C CYS A 311 16.92 4.06 -14.54
N LEU A 312 17.26 4.32 -15.80
CA LEU A 312 18.63 4.52 -16.29
C LEU A 312 19.24 5.84 -15.81
N GLU A 313 18.48 6.93 -15.82
CA GLU A 313 18.93 8.23 -15.29
C GLU A 313 19.28 8.15 -13.79
N MET A 314 18.58 7.28 -13.08
CA MET A 314 18.79 7.02 -11.67
C MET A 314 19.92 6.02 -11.40
N ASP A 315 20.42 5.29 -12.42
CA ASP A 315 21.44 4.24 -12.26
C ASP A 315 22.73 4.78 -11.65
N GLY A 316 23.21 4.11 -10.61
CA GLY A 316 24.42 4.50 -9.88
C GLY A 316 24.24 5.61 -8.85
N ARG A 317 23.08 6.27 -8.76
CA ARG A 317 22.82 7.22 -7.65
C ARG A 317 22.92 6.50 -6.32
N THR A 318 23.53 7.15 -5.32
CA THR A 318 23.74 6.58 -3.98
C THR A 318 23.03 7.40 -2.92
N VAL A 319 22.50 6.73 -1.90
CA VAL A 319 22.04 7.37 -0.66
C VAL A 319 22.90 6.88 0.51
N GLY A 320 23.23 7.81 1.41
CA GLY A 320 24.17 7.59 2.51
C GLY A 320 23.73 6.48 3.48
N ARG A 321 24.63 6.13 4.40
CA ARG A 321 24.50 5.01 5.36
C ARG A 321 23.28 5.09 6.28
N SER A 322 22.71 6.27 6.44
CA SER A 322 21.47 6.51 7.18
C SER A 322 20.18 6.22 6.39
N GLY A 323 20.30 5.78 5.13
CA GLY A 323 19.20 5.82 4.17
C GLY A 323 18.90 7.25 3.72
N GLY A 324 18.25 7.41 2.57
CA GLY A 324 17.88 8.70 1.98
C GLY A 324 17.01 8.51 0.74
N GLU A 325 16.54 9.62 0.17
CA GLU A 325 15.83 9.63 -1.11
C GLU A 325 16.87 9.66 -2.24
N PHE A 326 16.70 8.83 -3.28
CA PHE A 326 17.55 8.95 -4.48
C PHE A 326 17.23 10.22 -5.29
N VAL A 327 16.09 10.85 -4.98
CA VAL A 327 15.57 12.10 -5.56
C VAL A 327 15.08 12.94 -4.40
N ALA A 328 15.70 14.08 -4.13
CA ALA A 328 15.27 14.95 -3.05
C ALA A 328 13.94 15.66 -3.41
N GLN A 329 13.18 16.07 -2.39
CA GLN A 329 12.00 16.92 -2.58
C GLN A 329 12.34 18.17 -3.42
N GLY A 330 11.73 18.29 -4.60
CA GLY A 330 11.93 19.40 -5.55
C GLY A 330 13.01 19.15 -6.61
N GLU A 331 13.71 18.02 -6.56
CA GLU A 331 14.63 17.58 -7.60
C GLU A 331 13.82 16.93 -8.74
N GLY A 332 13.89 17.53 -9.94
CA GLY A 332 13.29 16.95 -11.14
C GLY A 332 14.17 15.82 -11.68
N VAL A 333 13.55 14.73 -12.09
CA VAL A 333 14.20 13.62 -12.80
C VAL A 333 13.50 13.47 -14.13
N ASN A 334 14.24 13.65 -15.22
CA ASN A 334 13.67 13.79 -16.56
C ASN A 334 13.71 12.44 -17.30
N GLY A 335 12.61 11.69 -17.20
CA GLY A 335 12.43 10.43 -17.93
C GLY A 335 12.24 10.58 -19.46
N GLU A 336 12.32 11.78 -20.01
CA GLU A 336 12.23 12.03 -21.45
C GLU A 336 13.64 12.00 -22.06
N GLY A 337 13.99 10.86 -22.65
CA GLY A 337 15.18 10.75 -23.49
C GLY A 337 15.13 11.82 -24.58
N GLU A 338 16.30 12.44 -24.84
CA GLU A 338 16.54 13.39 -25.91
C GLU A 338 15.65 13.11 -27.14
N THR A 339 14.69 13.99 -27.39
CA THR A 339 14.17 14.17 -28.74
C THR A 339 15.35 14.65 -29.57
N LYS A 340 16.01 13.72 -30.28
CA LYS A 340 16.82 14.09 -31.43
C LYS A 340 15.93 14.89 -32.38
N GLN A 341 16.43 16.08 -32.73
CA GLN A 341 15.82 17.04 -33.66
C GLN A 341 15.29 16.40 -34.94
#